data_AF-A0A821IV79-F1
#
_entry.id   AF-A0A821IV79-F1
#
_cell.length_a   1.000
_cell.length_b   1.000
_cell.length_c   1.000
_cell.angle_alpha   90.00
_cell.angle_beta   90.00
_cell.angle_gamma   90.00
#
_symmetry.space_group_name_H-M   'P 1'
#
loop_
_entity.id
_entity.type
_entity.pdbx_description
1 polymer ?
#
loop_
_entity_poly.entity_id
_entity_poly.type
_entity_poly.pdbx_seq_one_letter_code
_entity_poly.pdbx_strand_id
1 'polypeptide(L)'
;MSNTYQWLWKSNSNPWQTNIEEQWEKYSDIEMTIIENGYQNKYSHVELDNFIIDFKHLVQINKADSTKQRPIKRISDINLQCSREERFTLPSHNSLNTRRKSFGDEARWMSPKFIEEWIKRNPRITLTQRVEKAAQGILEEGRLLGKNVESQWLAEQLFEVKEKSWDEIALRCLFLYTRECFLYKLLNKALREEDLSKVDTLGPFCDFLWNSLSSENLKS
;
A
#
# COMPACT_ATOMS: atom_id res chain seq x y z
N MET A 1 3.15 -7.19 -12.31
CA MET A 1 3.42 -6.33 -13.48
C MET A 1 4.42 -5.27 -13.06
N SER A 2 5.57 -5.21 -13.75
CA SER A 2 6.58 -4.16 -13.55
C SER A 2 6.14 -2.94 -14.34
N ASN A 3 5.95 -1.78 -13.69
CA ASN A 3 5.69 -0.54 -14.41
C ASN A 3 6.96 -0.19 -15.20
N THR A 4 6.86 -0.18 -16.53
CA THR A 4 7.96 0.21 -17.44
C THR A 4 8.28 1.70 -17.37
N TYR A 5 7.48 2.45 -16.62
CA TYR A 5 7.54 3.89 -16.49
C TYR A 5 7.44 4.30 -15.03
N GLN A 6 8.16 5.35 -14.68
CA GLN A 6 8.07 5.99 -13.36
C GLN A 6 7.57 7.41 -13.53
N TRP A 7 6.69 7.80 -12.61
CA TRP A 7 6.23 9.17 -12.47
C TRP A 7 6.98 9.85 -11.34
N LEU A 8 7.46 11.05 -11.62
CA LEU A 8 8.25 11.86 -10.71
C LEU A 8 7.60 13.23 -10.55
N TRP A 9 7.83 13.86 -9.40
CA TRP A 9 7.45 15.24 -9.13
C TRP A 9 8.64 16.03 -8.61
N LYS A 10 8.67 17.34 -8.92
CA LYS A 10 9.79 18.20 -8.54
C LYS A 10 9.68 18.59 -7.06
N SER A 11 10.62 18.11 -6.24
CA SER A 11 10.56 18.20 -4.78
C SER A 11 11.25 19.40 -4.16
N ASN A 12 11.97 20.20 -4.97
CA ASN A 12 12.56 21.47 -4.53
C ASN A 12 11.55 22.36 -3.77
N SER A 13 11.99 23.10 -2.74
CA SER A 13 11.14 24.02 -1.98
C SER A 13 10.45 25.06 -2.87
N ASN A 14 11.18 25.60 -3.86
CA ASN A 14 10.62 26.34 -4.98
C ASN A 14 10.76 25.50 -6.26
N PRO A 15 9.67 24.89 -6.77
CA PRO A 15 9.73 23.98 -7.91
C PRO A 15 9.99 24.68 -9.26
N TRP A 16 9.84 26.01 -9.32
CA TRP A 16 9.96 26.79 -10.55
C TRP A 16 11.33 27.48 -10.71
N GLN A 17 12.20 27.37 -9.71
CA GLN A 17 13.53 27.96 -9.76
C GLN A 17 14.43 27.14 -10.70
N THR A 18 15.11 27.82 -11.62
CA THR A 18 15.98 27.21 -12.65
C THR A 18 17.47 27.18 -12.28
N ASN A 19 17.85 27.94 -11.25
CA ASN A 19 19.27 28.15 -10.89
C ASN A 19 19.77 27.15 -9.82
N ILE A 20 18.95 26.17 -9.45
CA ILE A 20 19.27 25.15 -8.45
C ILE A 20 19.20 23.78 -9.10
N GLU A 21 19.97 22.83 -8.56
CA GLU A 21 19.91 21.43 -8.98
C GLU A 21 18.48 20.90 -8.80
N GLU A 22 17.97 20.25 -9.84
CA GLU A 22 16.60 19.74 -9.82
C GLU A 22 16.52 18.48 -8.95
N GLN A 23 15.62 18.52 -7.98
CA GLN A 23 15.32 17.37 -7.13
C GLN A 23 13.98 16.79 -7.57
N TRP A 24 14.01 15.50 -7.88
CA TRP A 24 12.85 14.75 -8.35
C TRP A 24 12.60 13.57 -7.43
N GLU A 25 11.38 13.49 -6.92
CA GLU A 25 10.94 12.39 -6.06
C GLU A 25 9.91 11.55 -6.79
N LYS A 26 9.86 10.26 -6.44
CA LYS A 26 8.89 9.32 -6.98
C LYS A 26 7.56 9.49 -6.28
N TYR A 27 6.49 9.23 -7.02
CA TYR A 27 5.20 8.90 -6.40
C TYR A 27 5.27 7.50 -5.80
N SER A 28 4.36 7.19 -4.86
CA SER A 28 4.23 5.85 -4.32
C SER A 28 3.83 4.83 -5.40
N ASP A 29 4.03 3.54 -5.12
CA ASP A 29 3.69 2.47 -6.07
C ASP A 29 2.23 2.52 -6.55
N ILE A 30 1.30 2.90 -5.68
CA ILE A 30 -0.13 2.97 -6.01
C ILE A 30 -0.42 4.23 -6.82
N GLU A 31 0.06 5.39 -6.37
CA GLU A 31 -0.11 6.65 -7.08
C GLU A 31 0.48 6.55 -8.49
N MET A 32 1.68 5.99 -8.66
CA MET A 32 2.25 5.77 -9.98
C MET A 32 1.36 4.92 -10.88
N THR A 33 0.74 3.86 -10.35
CA THR A 33 -0.19 3.03 -11.13
C THR A 33 -1.46 3.80 -11.49
N ILE A 34 -2.01 4.59 -10.59
CA ILE A 34 -3.19 5.44 -10.86
C ILE A 34 -2.86 6.47 -11.95
N ILE A 35 -1.71 7.15 -11.83
CA ILE A 35 -1.25 8.16 -12.80
C ILE A 35 -1.01 7.52 -14.17
N GLU A 36 -0.28 6.40 -14.22
CA GLU A 36 0.01 5.73 -15.48
C GLU A 36 -1.27 5.22 -16.15
N ASN A 37 -2.21 4.66 -15.39
CA ASN A 37 -3.50 4.25 -15.93
C ASN A 37 -4.27 5.43 -16.51
N GLY A 38 -4.35 6.56 -15.81
CA GLY A 38 -5.02 7.75 -16.31
C GLY A 38 -4.38 8.31 -17.59
N TYR A 39 -3.05 8.31 -17.64
CA TYR A 39 -2.29 8.74 -18.80
C TYR A 39 -2.53 7.83 -20.02
N GLN A 40 -2.47 6.50 -19.83
CA GLN A 40 -2.73 5.52 -20.89
C GLN A 40 -4.16 5.60 -21.43
N ASN A 41 -5.13 5.89 -20.55
CA ASN A 41 -6.53 6.11 -20.91
C ASN A 41 -6.81 7.52 -21.48
N LYS A 42 -5.78 8.34 -21.68
CA LYS A 42 -5.87 9.70 -22.26
C LYS A 42 -6.79 10.64 -21.48
N TYR A 43 -6.87 10.48 -20.16
CA TYR A 43 -7.57 11.44 -19.31
C TYR A 43 -6.83 12.78 -19.31
N SER A 44 -7.57 13.88 -19.12
CA SER A 44 -6.95 15.21 -18.99
C SER A 44 -6.28 15.38 -17.63
N HIS A 45 -6.83 14.73 -16.61
CA HIS A 45 -6.33 14.75 -15.25
C HIS A 45 -6.67 13.45 -14.53
N VAL A 46 -5.99 13.19 -13.41
CA VAL A 46 -6.40 12.19 -12.42
C VAL A 46 -6.35 12.77 -11.01
N GLU A 47 -7.20 12.24 -10.15
CA GLU A 47 -7.19 12.58 -8.73
C GLU A 47 -6.34 11.60 -7.93
N LEU A 48 -5.54 12.14 -7.01
CA LEU A 48 -4.90 11.44 -5.90
C LEU A 48 -5.52 11.94 -4.58
N ASP A 49 -5.12 11.39 -3.44
CA ASP A 49 -5.68 11.79 -2.14
C ASP A 49 -5.50 13.29 -1.86
N ASN A 50 -4.28 13.80 -2.05
CA ASN A 50 -3.92 15.18 -1.71
C ASN A 50 -3.75 16.09 -2.93
N PHE A 51 -3.73 15.51 -4.13
CA PHE A 51 -3.33 16.20 -5.35
C PHE A 51 -4.25 15.87 -6.52
N ILE A 52 -4.27 16.75 -7.51
CA ILE A 52 -4.78 16.50 -8.85
C ILE A 52 -3.59 16.54 -9.80
N ILE A 53 -3.46 15.53 -10.64
CA ILE A 53 -2.44 15.49 -11.68
C ILE A 53 -3.08 16.00 -12.97
N ASP A 54 -2.59 17.11 -13.48
CA ASP A 54 -2.98 17.67 -14.78
C ASP A 54 -1.97 17.23 -15.84
N PHE A 55 -2.41 16.36 -16.75
CA PHE A 55 -1.55 15.84 -17.82
C PHE A 55 -1.34 16.83 -18.96
N LYS A 56 -2.23 17.82 -19.12
CA LYS A 56 -2.10 18.84 -20.16
C LYS A 56 -0.95 19.78 -19.85
N HIS A 57 -0.82 20.19 -18.59
CA HIS A 57 0.22 21.11 -18.14
C HIS A 57 1.42 20.40 -17.49
N LEU A 58 1.32 19.08 -17.28
CA LEU A 58 2.33 18.26 -16.59
C LEU A 58 2.67 18.82 -15.20
N VAL A 59 1.62 19.09 -14.42
CA VAL A 59 1.75 19.57 -13.05
C VAL A 59 0.88 18.75 -12.09
N GLN A 60 1.35 18.61 -10.85
CA GLN A 60 0.49 18.26 -9.73
C GLN A 60 0.01 19.54 -9.05
N ILE A 61 -1.25 19.55 -8.63
CA ILE A 61 -1.93 20.68 -7.99
C ILE A 61 -2.42 20.18 -6.63
N ASN A 62 -2.06 20.86 -5.54
CA ASN A 62 -2.56 20.51 -4.22
C ASN A 62 -4.06 20.82 -4.08
N LYS A 63 -4.84 19.85 -3.58
CA LYS A 63 -6.30 19.99 -3.43
C LYS A 63 -6.72 21.01 -2.38
N ALA A 64 -5.92 21.19 -1.32
CA ALA A 64 -6.19 22.17 -0.27
C ALA A 64 -5.72 23.58 -0.65
N ASP A 65 -4.78 23.69 -1.59
CA ASP A 65 -4.18 24.96 -1.99
C ASP A 65 -3.77 24.90 -3.47
N SER A 66 -4.64 25.39 -4.36
CA SER A 66 -4.42 25.36 -5.81
C SER A 66 -3.24 26.19 -6.29
N THR A 67 -2.68 27.07 -5.44
CA THR A 67 -1.46 27.83 -5.73
C THR A 67 -0.20 26.97 -5.56
N LYS A 68 -0.28 25.90 -4.76
CA LYS A 68 0.81 24.94 -4.59
C LYS A 68 0.79 23.93 -5.72
N GLN A 69 1.56 24.25 -6.75
CA GLN A 69 1.75 23.41 -7.93
C GLN A 69 3.20 22.98 -8.07
N ARG A 70 3.41 21.78 -8.58
CA ARG A 70 4.76 21.26 -8.85
C ARG A 70 4.78 20.56 -10.21
N PRO A 71 5.82 20.77 -11.05
CA PRO A 71 6.01 20.00 -12.26
C PRO A 71 6.09 18.50 -12.00
N ILE A 72 5.61 17.72 -12.97
CA ILE A 72 5.73 16.27 -12.99
C ILE A 72 6.37 15.81 -14.30
N LYS A 73 6.97 14.62 -14.27
CA LYS A 73 7.51 14.00 -15.49
C LYS A 73 7.38 12.49 -15.45
N ARG A 74 7.31 11.90 -16.63
CA ARG A 74 7.30 10.45 -16.88
C ARG A 74 8.64 10.04 -17.45
N ILE A 75 9.28 9.03 -16.88
CA ILE A 75 10.56 8.49 -17.35
C ILE A 75 10.43 7.00 -17.66
N SER A 76 11.22 6.50 -18.60
CA SER A 76 11.27 5.08 -19.02
C SER A 76 12.48 4.31 -18.46
N ASP A 77 13.34 4.97 -17.70
CA ASP A 77 14.57 4.36 -17.17
C ASP A 77 14.30 3.68 -15.82
N ILE A 78 14.43 2.35 -15.79
CA ILE A 78 14.09 1.48 -14.66
C ILE A 78 15.29 1.33 -13.69
N ASN A 79 16.43 1.99 -13.96
CA ASN A 79 17.66 1.85 -13.17
C ASN A 79 17.60 2.34 -11.70
N LEU A 80 16.41 2.56 -11.15
CA LEU A 80 16.25 3.01 -9.77
C LEU A 80 15.87 1.85 -8.86
N GLN A 81 16.94 1.29 -8.30
CA GLN A 81 17.11 0.86 -6.91
C GLN A 81 15.81 0.82 -6.09
N CYS A 82 15.45 -0.41 -5.73
CA CYS A 82 14.38 -0.72 -4.82
C CYS A 82 14.80 -0.28 -3.40
N SER A 83 14.67 1.02 -3.09
CA SER A 83 14.95 1.55 -1.75
C SER A 83 13.84 1.13 -0.78
N ARG A 84 13.74 -0.17 -0.51
CA ARG A 84 12.88 -0.78 0.51
C ARG A 84 13.65 -0.98 1.81
N GLU A 85 14.79 -0.28 1.99
CA GLU A 85 15.62 -0.40 3.19
C GLU A 85 14.78 -0.24 4.46
N GLU A 86 13.84 0.73 4.50
CA GLU A 86 12.93 0.93 5.63
C GLU A 86 12.07 -0.30 5.99
N ARG A 87 11.78 -1.19 5.02
CA ARG A 87 11.02 -2.43 5.26
C ARG A 87 11.88 -3.53 5.87
N PHE A 88 13.20 -3.44 5.70
CA PHE A 88 14.20 -4.39 6.21
C PHE A 88 14.98 -3.83 7.40
N THR A 89 14.92 -2.53 7.66
CA THR A 89 15.48 -1.92 8.86
C THR A 89 14.54 -2.15 10.02
N LEU A 90 14.95 -3.03 10.93
CA LEU A 90 14.44 -3.03 12.29
C LEU A 90 14.66 -1.62 12.88
N PRO A 91 13.71 -1.05 13.65
CA PRO A 91 13.97 0.16 14.39
C PRO A 91 15.23 -0.04 15.23
N SER A 92 16.10 0.96 15.28
CA SER A 92 17.23 1.00 16.22
C SER A 92 16.66 0.96 17.63
N HIS A 93 16.48 -0.25 18.15
CA HIS A 93 16.12 -0.46 19.52
C HIS A 93 17.34 -0.07 20.37
N ASN A 94 17.31 1.17 20.87
CA ASN A 94 17.87 1.50 22.18
C ASN A 94 17.06 0.83 23.30
N SER A 95 16.60 -0.41 23.12
CA SER A 95 16.23 -1.30 24.21
C SER A 95 17.37 -2.28 24.43
N LEU A 96 18.29 -1.86 25.27
CA LEU A 96 19.11 -2.80 26.03
C LEU A 96 18.16 -3.82 26.68
N ASN A 97 18.35 -5.11 26.37
CA ASN A 97 17.68 -6.29 26.97
C ASN A 97 16.50 -6.95 26.23
N THR A 98 16.63 -7.22 24.93
CA THR A 98 15.95 -8.40 24.36
C THR A 98 16.98 -9.34 23.74
N ARG A 99 17.04 -10.56 24.29
CA ARG A 99 17.86 -11.67 23.78
C ARG A 99 17.72 -11.74 22.26
N ARG A 100 18.87 -11.82 21.57
CA ARG A 100 18.99 -12.09 20.14
C ARG A 100 18.07 -13.25 19.76
N LYS A 101 16.92 -12.95 19.18
CA LYS A 101 16.12 -13.92 18.42
C LYS A 101 16.54 -13.76 16.96
N SER A 102 16.85 -14.88 16.33
CA SER A 102 17.19 -14.90 14.91
C SER A 102 15.91 -14.75 14.08
N PHE A 103 16.05 -14.25 12.86
CA PHE A 103 14.99 -14.13 11.85
C PHE A 103 14.20 -15.43 11.60
N GLY A 104 14.73 -16.60 11.99
CA GLY A 104 14.05 -17.89 11.88
C GLY A 104 12.96 -18.13 12.93
N ASP A 105 13.05 -17.52 14.11
CA ASP A 105 12.03 -17.63 15.18
C ASP A 105 10.87 -16.63 15.01
N GLU A 106 11.01 -15.77 14.01
CA GLU A 106 10.28 -14.53 13.81
C GLU A 106 9.10 -14.67 12.83
N ALA A 107 8.95 -15.79 12.12
CA ALA A 107 7.76 -16.05 11.30
C ALA A 107 6.41 -16.06 12.09
N ARG A 108 6.45 -15.82 13.41
CA ARG A 108 5.30 -15.57 14.31
C ARG A 108 4.90 -14.08 14.43
N TRP A 109 5.39 -13.16 13.58
CA TRP A 109 5.10 -11.71 13.68
C TRP A 109 3.66 -11.29 13.36
N MET A 110 2.87 -12.10 12.67
CA MET A 110 1.42 -11.89 12.63
C MET A 110 0.86 -12.54 13.90
N SER A 111 0.53 -11.72 14.90
CA SER A 111 0.02 -12.20 16.18
C SER A 111 -1.16 -13.15 15.92
N PRO A 112 -1.04 -14.45 16.24
CA PRO A 112 -2.13 -15.41 16.08
C PRO A 112 -3.40 -14.89 16.72
N LYS A 113 -3.30 -14.12 17.82
CA LYS A 113 -4.43 -13.48 18.48
C LYS A 113 -5.27 -12.60 17.56
N PHE A 114 -4.68 -11.79 16.69
CA PHE A 114 -5.43 -10.87 15.83
C PHE A 114 -6.33 -11.63 14.85
N ILE A 115 -5.78 -12.71 14.28
CA ILE A 115 -6.48 -13.59 13.33
C ILE A 115 -7.46 -14.50 14.07
N GLU A 116 -7.05 -15.08 15.20
CA GLU A 116 -7.90 -15.89 16.07
C GLU A 116 -9.13 -15.12 16.54
N GLU A 117 -8.97 -13.88 16.99
CA GLU A 117 -10.09 -13.03 17.41
C GLU A 117 -11.02 -12.72 16.24
N TRP A 118 -10.47 -12.46 15.05
CA TRP A 118 -11.29 -12.26 13.86
C TRP A 118 -12.09 -13.52 13.48
N ILE A 119 -11.44 -14.70 13.47
CA ILE A 119 -12.08 -15.99 13.17
C ILE A 119 -13.16 -16.32 14.21
N LYS A 120 -12.89 -16.10 15.50
CA LYS A 120 -13.87 -16.30 16.60
C LYS A 120 -15.12 -15.43 16.39
N ARG A 121 -14.95 -14.19 15.95
CA ARG A 121 -16.07 -13.26 15.65
C ARG A 121 -16.81 -13.61 14.36
N ASN A 122 -16.18 -14.34 13.43
CA ASN A 122 -16.73 -14.61 12.10
C ASN A 122 -16.68 -16.12 11.71
N PRO A 123 -17.27 -17.04 12.51
CA PRO A 123 -17.05 -18.48 12.38
C PRO A 123 -17.68 -19.14 11.13
N ARG A 124 -18.55 -18.44 10.39
CA ARG A 124 -19.33 -19.00 9.27
C ARG A 124 -19.29 -18.13 8.02
N ILE A 125 -18.23 -17.35 7.86
CA ILE A 125 -18.07 -16.47 6.71
C ILE A 125 -17.59 -17.25 5.48
N THR A 126 -18.21 -17.03 4.32
CA THR A 126 -17.75 -17.62 3.06
C THR A 126 -16.46 -16.95 2.57
N LEU A 127 -15.76 -17.57 1.62
CA LEU A 127 -14.57 -16.98 1.01
C LEU A 127 -14.87 -15.60 0.37
N THR A 128 -15.94 -15.52 -0.43
CA THR A 128 -16.38 -14.26 -1.04
C THR A 128 -16.67 -13.19 0.01
N GLN A 129 -17.42 -13.52 1.06
CA GLN A 129 -17.71 -12.57 2.15
C GLN A 129 -16.44 -12.13 2.89
N ARG A 130 -15.45 -13.01 3.02
CA ARG A 130 -14.15 -12.69 3.62
C ARG A 130 -13.39 -11.66 2.79
N VAL A 131 -13.36 -11.82 1.47
CA VAL A 131 -12.78 -10.83 0.54
C VAL A 131 -13.53 -9.50 0.64
N GLU A 132 -14.86 -9.53 0.65
CA GLU A 132 -15.67 -8.32 0.76
C GLU A 132 -15.40 -7.58 2.08
N LYS A 133 -15.29 -8.30 3.21
CA LYS A 133 -14.88 -7.69 4.49
C LYS A 133 -13.46 -7.12 4.45
N ALA A 134 -12.51 -7.80 3.80
CA ALA A 134 -11.16 -7.29 3.65
C ALA A 134 -11.15 -5.97 2.86
N ALA A 135 -11.85 -5.92 1.74
CA ALA A 135 -11.99 -4.72 0.91
C ALA A 135 -12.68 -3.58 1.68
N GLN A 136 -13.78 -3.87 2.39
CA GLN A 136 -14.50 -2.89 3.21
C GLN A 136 -13.63 -2.34 4.36
N GLY A 137 -12.86 -3.20 5.01
CA GLY A 137 -11.94 -2.78 6.07
C GLY A 137 -10.83 -1.87 5.57
N ILE A 138 -10.29 -2.13 4.38
CA ILE A 138 -9.31 -1.25 3.71
C ILE A 138 -9.93 0.12 3.41
N LEU A 139 -11.17 0.15 2.88
CA LEU A 139 -11.89 1.40 2.61
C LEU A 139 -12.09 2.22 3.88
N GLU A 140 -12.52 1.58 4.97
CA GLU A 140 -12.79 2.28 6.23
C GLU A 140 -11.50 2.85 6.85
N GLU A 141 -10.43 2.06 6.90
CA GLU A 141 -9.14 2.53 7.41
C GLU A 141 -8.54 3.61 6.52
N GLY A 142 -8.70 3.48 5.20
CA GLY A 142 -8.32 4.51 4.25
C GLY A 142 -9.04 5.82 4.51
N ARG A 143 -10.36 5.77 4.68
CA ARG A 143 -11.20 6.94 5.02
C ARG A 143 -10.73 7.61 6.31
N LEU A 144 -10.45 6.84 7.36
CA LEU A 144 -9.95 7.37 8.64
C LEU A 144 -8.59 8.08 8.52
N LEU A 145 -7.76 7.66 7.57
CA LEU A 145 -6.44 8.23 7.30
C LEU A 145 -6.45 9.33 6.22
N GLY A 146 -7.61 9.64 5.63
CA GLY A 146 -7.71 10.56 4.48
C GLY A 146 -7.13 9.99 3.18
N LYS A 147 -7.03 8.66 3.08
CA LYS A 147 -6.47 7.88 1.97
C LYS A 147 -7.55 7.29 1.06
N ASN A 148 -8.56 8.11 0.72
CA ASN A 148 -9.76 7.66 0.02
C ASN A 148 -9.47 7.05 -1.36
N VAL A 149 -8.70 7.74 -2.20
CA VAL A 149 -8.35 7.28 -3.55
C VAL A 149 -7.47 6.04 -3.50
N GLU A 150 -6.45 6.06 -2.64
CA GLU A 150 -5.54 4.93 -2.47
C GLU A 150 -6.28 3.68 -1.95
N SER A 151 -7.17 3.84 -0.98
CA SER A 151 -7.97 2.74 -0.42
C SER A 151 -9.02 2.20 -1.39
N GLN A 152 -9.63 3.07 -2.20
CA GLN A 152 -10.55 2.66 -3.25
C GLN A 152 -9.85 1.76 -4.26
N TRP A 153 -8.66 2.18 -4.73
CA TRP A 153 -7.85 1.37 -5.63
C TRP A 153 -7.50 0.00 -5.01
N LEU A 154 -7.03 -0.02 -3.76
CA LEU A 154 -6.72 -1.27 -3.05
C LEU A 154 -7.93 -2.21 -2.94
N ALA A 155 -9.11 -1.66 -2.61
CA ALA A 155 -10.33 -2.44 -2.46
C ALA A 155 -10.83 -3.00 -3.80
N GLU A 156 -10.76 -2.22 -4.88
CA GLU A 156 -11.08 -2.67 -6.24
C GLU A 156 -10.23 -3.88 -6.65
N GLN A 157 -8.94 -3.87 -6.32
CA GLN A 157 -8.06 -5.00 -6.61
C GLN A 157 -8.49 -6.30 -5.91
N LEU A 158 -9.14 -6.22 -4.74
CA LEU A 158 -9.72 -7.39 -4.07
C LEU A 158 -11.08 -7.78 -4.68
N PHE A 159 -11.92 -6.81 -5.02
CA PHE A 159 -13.21 -7.09 -5.66
C PHE A 159 -13.05 -7.78 -7.02
N GLU A 160 -12.01 -7.44 -7.79
CA GLU A 160 -11.68 -8.09 -9.07
C GLU A 160 -11.43 -9.60 -8.94
N VAL A 161 -10.95 -10.06 -7.78
CA VAL A 161 -10.62 -11.47 -7.53
C VAL A 161 -11.59 -12.15 -6.57
N LYS A 162 -12.71 -11.52 -6.19
CA LYS A 162 -13.56 -12.02 -5.10
C LYS A 162 -14.22 -13.38 -5.35
N GLU A 163 -14.49 -13.70 -6.61
CA GLU A 163 -15.08 -15.00 -7.02
C GLU A 163 -14.01 -16.00 -7.50
N LYS A 164 -12.72 -15.70 -7.25
CA LYS A 164 -11.60 -16.55 -7.65
C LYS A 164 -11.25 -17.57 -6.57
N SER A 165 -10.30 -18.44 -6.89
CA SER A 165 -9.78 -19.42 -5.94
C SER A 165 -9.07 -18.75 -4.77
N TRP A 166 -8.92 -19.49 -3.67
CA TRP A 166 -8.17 -19.03 -2.49
C TRP A 166 -6.78 -18.54 -2.86
N ASP A 167 -6.05 -19.29 -3.69
CA ASP A 167 -4.67 -18.98 -4.05
C ASP A 167 -4.56 -17.67 -4.86
N GLU A 168 -5.48 -17.43 -5.80
CA GLU A 168 -5.53 -16.18 -6.56
C GLU A 168 -5.80 -14.96 -5.66
N ILE A 169 -6.70 -15.12 -4.68
CA ILE A 169 -7.03 -14.08 -3.70
C ILE A 169 -5.84 -13.83 -2.77
N ALA A 170 -5.21 -14.89 -2.27
CA ALA A 170 -4.05 -14.83 -1.40
C ALA A 170 -2.86 -14.14 -2.10
N LEU A 171 -2.58 -14.51 -3.35
CA LEU A 171 -1.58 -13.86 -4.19
C LEU A 171 -1.89 -12.38 -4.39
N ARG A 172 -3.17 -12.03 -4.59
CA ARG A 172 -3.58 -10.63 -4.69
C ARG A 172 -3.32 -9.88 -3.39
N CYS A 173 -3.67 -10.45 -2.23
CA CYS A 173 -3.42 -9.84 -0.92
C CYS A 173 -1.91 -9.63 -0.68
N LEU A 174 -1.10 -10.63 -1.00
CA LEU A 174 0.36 -10.53 -0.92
C LEU A 174 0.90 -9.43 -1.83
N PHE A 175 0.43 -9.39 -3.09
CA PHE A 175 0.77 -8.31 -4.03
C PHE A 175 0.46 -6.94 -3.43
N LEU A 176 -0.75 -6.73 -2.89
CA LEU A 176 -1.15 -5.47 -2.26
C LEU A 176 -0.28 -5.12 -1.05
N TYR A 177 -0.03 -6.08 -0.15
CA TYR A 177 0.83 -5.89 1.03
C TYR A 177 2.27 -5.49 0.65
N THR A 178 2.75 -5.93 -0.52
CA THR A 178 4.08 -5.55 -1.00
C THR A 178 4.15 -4.18 -1.65
N ARG A 179 3.04 -3.49 -1.92
CA ARG A 179 3.05 -2.13 -2.47
C ARG A 179 3.42 -1.10 -1.39
N GLU A 180 4.13 -0.04 -1.79
CA GLU A 180 4.28 1.13 -0.92
C GLU A 180 2.91 1.83 -0.80
N CYS A 181 2.22 1.52 0.29
CA CYS A 181 0.88 2.02 0.56
C CYS A 181 0.63 2.20 2.05
N PHE A 182 -0.46 2.89 2.40
CA PHE A 182 -0.84 3.08 3.81
C PHE A 182 -1.13 1.75 4.51
N LEU A 183 -1.68 0.76 3.78
CA LEU A 183 -2.12 -0.51 4.35
C LEU A 183 -0.97 -1.29 5.00
N TYR A 184 0.19 -1.37 4.34
CA TYR A 184 1.37 -2.02 4.91
C TYR A 184 1.82 -1.37 6.22
N LYS A 185 1.88 -0.02 6.25
CA LYS A 185 2.33 0.74 7.43
C LYS A 185 1.36 0.55 8.59
N LEU A 186 0.06 0.65 8.29
CA LEU A 186 -1.03 0.48 9.24
C LEU A 186 -1.06 -0.93 9.84
N LEU A 187 -1.01 -1.95 8.99
CA LEU A 187 -1.08 -3.36 9.40
C LEU A 187 0.10 -3.73 10.29
N ASN A 188 1.33 -3.35 9.91
CA ASN A 188 2.51 -3.60 10.75
C ASN A 188 2.46 -2.85 12.08
N LYS A 189 1.92 -1.64 12.10
CA LYS A 189 1.72 -0.91 13.36
C LYS A 189 0.71 -1.65 14.26
N ALA A 190 -0.47 -1.96 13.74
CA ALA A 190 -1.53 -2.63 14.48
C ALA A 190 -1.10 -3.99 15.05
N LEU A 191 -0.36 -4.79 14.25
CA LEU A 191 0.14 -6.09 14.69
C LEU A 191 1.23 -5.97 15.76
N ARG A 192 2.16 -5.01 15.63
CA ARG A 192 3.22 -4.78 16.63
C ARG A 192 2.68 -4.26 17.96
N GLU A 193 1.63 -3.43 17.90
CA GLU A 193 1.00 -2.84 19.08
C GLU A 193 -0.11 -3.73 19.67
N GLU A 194 -0.40 -4.89 19.07
CA GLU A 194 -1.56 -5.74 19.39
C GLU A 194 -2.88 -4.92 19.45
N ASP A 195 -3.07 -3.97 18.53
CA ASP A 195 -4.24 -3.08 18.51
C ASP A 195 -5.51 -3.82 18.07
N LEU A 196 -6.14 -4.53 19.01
CA LEU A 196 -7.34 -5.33 18.74
C LEU A 196 -8.56 -4.50 18.33
N SER A 197 -8.52 -3.16 18.44
CA SER A 197 -9.60 -2.30 17.93
C SER A 197 -9.73 -2.39 16.40
N LYS A 198 -8.67 -2.81 15.71
CA LYS A 198 -8.62 -2.96 14.25
C LYS A 198 -8.93 -4.37 13.76
N VAL A 199 -9.31 -5.29 14.65
CA VAL A 199 -9.60 -6.69 14.29
C VAL A 199 -10.73 -6.77 13.25
N ASP A 200 -11.76 -5.93 13.37
CA ASP A 200 -12.90 -6.00 12.47
C ASP A 200 -12.60 -5.42 11.08
N THR A 201 -11.65 -4.47 10.98
CA THR A 201 -11.24 -3.83 9.72
C THR A 201 -10.07 -4.55 9.05
N LEU A 202 -9.01 -4.89 9.79
CA LEU A 202 -7.79 -5.49 9.22
C LEU A 202 -7.75 -7.02 9.32
N GLY A 203 -8.54 -7.61 10.22
CA GLY A 203 -8.54 -9.06 10.48
C GLY A 203 -8.76 -9.94 9.25
N PRO A 204 -9.74 -9.65 8.37
CA PRO A 204 -9.94 -10.44 7.16
C PRO A 204 -8.73 -10.41 6.21
N PHE A 205 -8.04 -9.26 6.10
CA PHE A 205 -6.86 -9.13 5.25
C PHE A 205 -5.65 -9.84 5.87
N CYS A 206 -5.45 -9.72 7.18
CA CYS A 206 -4.43 -10.47 7.92
C CYS A 206 -4.60 -11.99 7.77
N ASP A 207 -5.83 -12.49 7.78
CA ASP A 207 -6.12 -13.91 7.61
C ASP A 207 -5.66 -14.43 6.23
N PHE A 208 -5.89 -13.68 5.15
CA PHE A 208 -5.36 -14.04 3.83
C PHE A 208 -3.83 -14.06 3.82
N LEU A 209 -3.17 -13.05 4.40
CA LEU A 209 -1.71 -12.98 4.44
C LEU A 209 -1.12 -14.15 5.23
N TRP A 210 -1.66 -14.46 6.41
CA TRP A 210 -1.14 -15.53 7.27
C TRP A 210 -1.20 -16.90 6.61
N ASN A 211 -2.37 -17.20 6.05
CA ASN A 211 -2.60 -18.48 5.37
C ASN A 211 -1.81 -18.56 4.06
N SER A 212 -1.55 -17.44 3.38
CA SER A 212 -0.69 -17.40 2.18
C SER A 212 0.77 -17.75 2.50
N LEU A 213 1.30 -17.26 3.62
CA LEU A 213 2.67 -17.57 4.06
C LEU A 213 2.81 -19.00 4.62
N SER A 214 1.69 -19.56 5.09
CA SER A 214 1.64 -20.92 5.64
C SER A 214 1.40 -21.99 4.56
N SER A 215 0.85 -21.62 3.41
CA SER A 215 0.62 -22.52 2.28
C SER A 215 1.94 -23.00 1.67
N GLU A 216 2.12 -24.32 1.58
CA GLU A 216 3.29 -24.92 0.90
C GLU A 216 3.27 -24.69 -0.61
N ASN A 217 2.09 -24.51 -1.21
CA ASN A 217 1.92 -24.32 -2.65
C ASN A 217 2.43 -22.97 -3.17
N LEU A 218 2.65 -22.00 -2.29
CA LEU A 218 3.19 -20.68 -2.64
C LEU A 218 4.71 -20.57 -2.40
N LYS A 219 5.35 -21.65 -1.91
CA LYS A 219 6.80 -21.72 -1.62
C LYS A 219 7.61 -22.40 -2.72
N SER A 220 6.97 -22.84 -3.81
CA SER A 220 7.58 -23.43 -5.00
C SER A 220 7.80 -22.39 -6.09
#